data_AF-I7BXD4-F1
#
_entry.id   AF-I7BXD4-F1
#
_cell.length_a   1.000
_cell.length_b   1.000
_cell.length_c   1.000
_cell.angle_alpha   90.00
_cell.angle_beta   90.00
_cell.angle_gamma   90.00
#
_symmetry.space_group_name_H-M   'P 1'
#
loop_
_entity.id
_entity.type
_entity.pdbx_description
1 polymer ?
#
loop_
_entity_poly.entity_id
_entity_poly.type
_entity_poly.pdbx_seq_one_letter_code
_entity_poly.pdbx_strand_id
1 'polypeptide(L)'
;MVSRAGSGGHLERTTLIPGSYFRTLEGVAVDTDGKPIGNAKYIMAMGDLPTVGPVADDGTFSVYTLRSDYDDFILVASSGRADVDYTWYTPIDVEIGPTDDDVVLVFEPRTLTGLYAGPGTEMGGSLR
;
A
#
# COMPACT_ATOMS: atom_id res chain seq x y z
N MET A 1 -48.92 -35.03 -4.04
CA MET A 1 -48.56 -34.06 -5.09
C MET A 1 -47.52 -33.15 -4.49
N VAL A 2 -46.29 -33.19 -5.01
CA VAL A 2 -45.09 -32.62 -4.37
C VAL A 2 -45.07 -31.10 -4.55
N SER A 3 -45.01 -30.37 -3.43
CA SER A 3 -44.75 -28.93 -3.41
C SER A 3 -43.24 -28.72 -3.59
N ARG A 4 -42.84 -28.07 -4.69
CA ARG A 4 -41.44 -27.65 -4.90
C ARG A 4 -41.25 -26.28 -4.26
N ALA A 5 -40.60 -26.25 -3.11
CA ALA A 5 -39.97 -25.04 -2.60
C ALA A 5 -38.79 -24.68 -3.51
N GLY A 6 -38.89 -23.57 -4.23
CA GLY A 6 -37.76 -23.00 -4.95
C GLY A 6 -36.74 -22.49 -3.94
N SER A 7 -35.58 -23.12 -3.89
CA SER A 7 -34.43 -22.68 -3.10
C SER A 7 -33.97 -21.32 -3.60
N GLY A 8 -34.08 -20.29 -2.74
CA GLY A 8 -33.41 -19.02 -2.93
C GLY A 8 -31.90 -19.24 -2.89
N GLY A 9 -31.26 -19.18 -4.05
CA GLY A 9 -29.81 -19.19 -4.17
C GLY A 9 -29.27 -17.86 -3.66
N HIS A 10 -28.56 -17.89 -2.54
CA HIS A 10 -27.70 -16.80 -2.11
C HIS A 10 -26.60 -16.68 -3.18
N LEU A 11 -26.69 -15.67 -4.04
CA LEU A 11 -25.57 -15.30 -4.91
C LEU A 11 -24.46 -14.81 -3.98
N GLU A 12 -23.54 -15.70 -3.62
CA GLU A 12 -22.25 -15.28 -3.06
C GLU A 12 -21.62 -14.34 -4.11
N ARG A 13 -21.50 -13.06 -3.76
CA ARG A 13 -20.85 -12.07 -4.63
C ARG A 13 -19.39 -12.50 -4.79
N THR A 14 -19.11 -13.17 -5.90
CA THR A 14 -17.74 -13.47 -6.30
C THR A 14 -17.20 -12.24 -7.03
N THR A 15 -16.17 -11.61 -6.47
CA THR A 15 -15.43 -10.55 -7.16
C THR A 15 -14.44 -11.21 -8.11
N LEU A 16 -14.60 -10.98 -9.41
CA LEU A 16 -13.65 -11.40 -10.43
C LEU A 16 -12.81 -10.20 -10.86
N ILE A 17 -11.50 -10.28 -10.62
CA ILE A 17 -10.54 -9.29 -11.12
C ILE A 17 -10.00 -9.79 -12.47
N PRO A 18 -10.14 -9.04 -13.58
CA PRO A 18 -9.62 -9.45 -14.87
C PRO A 18 -8.09 -9.55 -14.88
N GLY A 19 -7.54 -10.77 -14.74
CA GLY A 19 -6.09 -11.00 -14.64
C GLY A 19 -5.25 -10.61 -15.88
N SER A 20 -5.88 -10.30 -17.00
CA SER A 20 -5.19 -9.73 -18.17
C SER A 20 -4.72 -8.29 -17.94
N TYR A 21 -5.37 -7.56 -17.02
CA TYR A 21 -5.07 -6.17 -16.70
C TYR A 21 -4.50 -5.99 -15.31
N PHE A 22 -4.75 -6.93 -14.40
CA PHE A 22 -4.30 -6.89 -13.02
C PHE A 22 -3.23 -7.92 -12.76
N ARG A 23 -2.36 -7.62 -11.81
CA ARG A 23 -1.42 -8.55 -11.20
C ARG A 23 -1.38 -8.35 -9.69
N THR A 24 -0.83 -9.33 -9.01
CA THR A 24 -0.36 -9.17 -7.63
C THR A 24 1.12 -8.86 -7.72
N LEU A 25 1.53 -7.71 -7.17
CA LEU A 25 2.92 -7.35 -7.00
C LEU A 25 3.34 -7.79 -5.60
N GLU A 26 4.31 -8.69 -5.52
CA GLU A 26 4.93 -9.14 -4.28
C GLU A 26 6.26 -8.42 -4.09
N GLY A 27 6.65 -8.17 -2.84
CA GLY A 27 7.91 -7.49 -2.61
C GLY A 27 8.33 -7.39 -1.17
N VAL A 28 9.49 -6.76 -0.98
CA VAL A 28 10.07 -6.50 0.35
C VAL A 28 10.40 -5.02 0.48
N ALA A 29 9.93 -4.42 1.57
CA ALA A 29 10.24 -3.05 1.97
C ALA A 29 11.44 -3.04 2.93
N VAL A 30 12.54 -2.43 2.50
CA VAL A 30 13.79 -2.38 3.27
C VAL A 30 14.33 -0.96 3.41
N ASP A 31 15.15 -0.73 4.43
CA ASP A 31 15.96 0.49 4.54
C ASP A 31 17.19 0.45 3.63
N THR A 32 18.00 1.52 3.67
CA THR A 32 19.24 1.64 2.89
C THR A 32 20.33 0.64 3.29
N ASP A 33 20.21 0.00 4.46
CA ASP A 33 21.10 -1.10 4.89
C ASP A 33 20.58 -2.48 4.43
N GLY A 34 19.43 -2.53 3.75
CA GLY A 34 18.75 -3.76 3.35
C GLY A 34 17.99 -4.45 4.48
N LYS A 35 17.73 -3.77 5.61
CA LYS A 35 16.97 -4.34 6.73
C LYS A 35 15.48 -4.05 6.56
N PRO A 36 14.58 -4.99 6.94
CA PRO A 36 13.15 -4.74 6.94
C PRO A 36 12.75 -3.54 7.80
N ILE A 37 11.77 -2.78 7.32
CA ILE A 37 11.17 -1.68 8.09
C ILE A 37 10.11 -2.25 9.03
N GLY A 38 10.54 -2.74 10.20
CA GLY A 38 9.73 -3.57 11.11
C GLY A 38 8.51 -2.92 11.76
N ASN A 39 8.25 -1.62 11.53
CA ASN A 39 7.05 -0.91 11.99
C ASN A 39 6.12 -0.53 10.84
N ALA A 40 6.39 -1.00 9.62
CA ALA A 40 5.50 -0.85 8.47
C ALA A 40 4.15 -1.53 8.71
N LYS A 41 3.10 -0.95 8.16
CA LYS A 41 1.71 -1.44 8.26
C LYS A 41 1.11 -1.68 6.89
N TYR A 42 1.30 -0.71 5.99
CA TYR A 42 0.69 -0.75 4.66
C TYR A 42 1.66 -0.22 3.62
N ILE A 43 1.55 -0.75 2.41
CA ILE A 43 2.14 -0.20 1.21
C ILE A 43 1.01 0.28 0.31
N MET A 44 1.14 1.48 -0.24
CA MET A 44 0.23 2.02 -1.24
C MET A 44 0.97 2.06 -2.57
N ALA A 45 0.40 1.44 -3.59
CA ALA A 45 0.86 1.59 -4.97
C ALA A 45 0.15 2.82 -5.54
N MET A 46 0.92 3.83 -5.91
CA MET A 46 0.42 5.08 -6.46
C MET A 46 0.60 5.03 -7.98
N GLY A 47 -0.46 5.30 -8.73
CA GLY A 47 -0.47 5.14 -10.19
C GLY A 47 -1.89 5.21 -10.73
N ASP A 48 -2.10 4.66 -11.93
CA ASP A 48 -3.40 4.66 -12.63
C ASP A 48 -4.55 4.09 -11.79
N LEU A 49 -4.24 3.11 -10.93
CA LEU A 49 -5.15 2.61 -9.92
C LEU A 49 -4.45 2.57 -8.56
N PRO A 50 -4.78 3.53 -7.66
CA PRO A 50 -4.30 3.51 -6.29
C PRO A 50 -4.86 2.31 -5.52
N THR A 51 -3.97 1.51 -4.94
CA THR A 51 -4.33 0.34 -4.15
C THR A 51 -3.47 0.27 -2.89
N VAL A 52 -3.94 -0.51 -1.91
CA VAL A 52 -3.25 -0.68 -0.63
C VAL A 52 -3.11 -2.16 -0.31
N GLY A 53 -1.94 -2.55 0.18
CA GLY A 53 -1.61 -3.88 0.64
C GLY A 53 -1.06 -3.86 2.07
N PRO A 54 -1.25 -4.94 2.86
CA PRO A 54 -0.60 -5.08 4.15
C PRO A 54 0.91 -5.34 4.00
N VAL A 55 1.68 -4.92 5.00
CA VAL A 55 3.10 -5.25 5.14
C VAL A 55 3.28 -6.10 6.39
N ALA A 56 3.97 -7.22 6.27
CA ALA A 56 4.32 -8.09 7.39
C ALA A 56 5.53 -7.56 8.17
N ASP A 57 5.75 -8.10 9.38
CA ASP A 57 6.83 -7.65 10.27
C ASP A 57 8.24 -7.88 9.69
N ASP A 58 8.38 -8.81 8.74
CA ASP A 58 9.63 -9.06 8.00
C ASP A 58 9.80 -8.17 6.75
N GLY A 59 8.89 -7.19 6.56
CA GLY A 59 8.91 -6.24 5.45
C GLY A 59 8.29 -6.77 4.17
N THR A 60 7.85 -8.04 4.13
CA THR A 60 7.18 -8.59 2.94
C THR A 60 5.80 -7.97 2.75
N PHE A 61 5.40 -7.78 1.50
CA PHE A 61 4.09 -7.23 1.16
C PHE A 61 3.51 -7.86 -0.10
N SER A 62 2.20 -7.70 -0.25
CA SER A 62 1.46 -8.05 -1.44
C SER A 62 0.44 -6.95 -1.74
N VAL A 63 0.44 -6.42 -2.96
CA VAL A 63 -0.49 -5.37 -3.39
C VAL A 63 -0.98 -5.63 -4.81
N TYR A 64 -2.27 -5.40 -5.06
CA TYR A 64 -2.85 -5.55 -6.40
C TYR A 64 -2.54 -4.32 -7.25
N THR A 65 -1.96 -4.50 -8.42
CA THR A 65 -1.64 -3.42 -9.36
C THR A 65 -2.19 -3.73 -10.74
N LEU A 66 -2.28 -2.70 -11.60
CA LEU A 66 -2.43 -2.94 -13.02
C LEU A 66 -1.12 -3.46 -13.62
N ARG A 67 -1.21 -4.14 -14.76
CA ARG A 67 -0.07 -4.46 -15.62
C ARG A 67 0.37 -3.22 -16.41
N SER A 68 0.82 -2.22 -15.68
CA SER A 68 1.34 -0.93 -16.17
C SER A 68 2.67 -0.62 -15.48
N ASP A 69 3.34 0.43 -15.95
CA ASP A 69 4.48 0.99 -15.23
C ASP A 69 4.03 1.63 -13.91
N TYR A 70 4.84 1.49 -12.86
CA TYR A 70 4.66 2.13 -11.57
C TYR A 70 5.97 2.73 -11.09
N ASP A 71 5.93 4.00 -10.71
CA ASP A 71 7.08 4.80 -10.25
C ASP A 71 6.81 5.52 -8.92
N ASP A 72 5.68 5.25 -8.27
CA ASP A 72 5.33 5.87 -7.00
C ASP A 72 4.69 4.87 -6.02
N PHE A 73 5.24 4.85 -4.80
CA PHE A 73 4.75 4.02 -3.71
C PHE A 73 4.87 4.79 -2.39
N ILE A 74 3.95 4.51 -1.47
CA ILE A 74 3.99 5.07 -0.13
C ILE A 74 3.96 3.95 0.89
N LEU A 75 5.02 3.83 1.69
CA LEU A 75 5.07 2.95 2.84
C LEU A 75 4.57 3.70 4.08
N VAL A 76 3.54 3.17 4.72
CA VAL A 76 3.01 3.70 5.98
C VAL A 76 3.51 2.85 7.12
N ALA A 77 4.13 3.49 8.09
CA ALA A 77 4.63 2.86 9.30
C ALA A 77 4.10 3.58 10.54
N SER A 78 4.15 2.91 11.69
CA SER A 78 3.86 3.58 12.97
C SER A 78 4.92 4.65 13.25
N SER A 79 4.51 5.83 13.71
CA SER A 79 5.45 6.94 13.93
C SER A 79 6.39 6.72 15.12
N GLY A 80 6.02 5.87 16.08
CA GLY A 80 6.73 5.66 17.35
C GLY A 80 6.67 6.84 18.32
N ARG A 81 5.84 7.86 18.07
CA ARG A 81 5.70 9.06 18.92
C ARG A 81 4.37 9.07 19.65
N ALA A 82 4.37 9.65 20.86
CA ALA A 82 3.13 10.05 21.51
C ALA A 82 2.42 11.07 20.60
N ASP A 83 1.12 10.87 20.38
CA ASP A 83 0.20 11.75 19.64
C ASP A 83 0.38 11.82 18.11
N VAL A 84 1.23 10.99 17.51
CA VAL A 84 1.31 10.83 16.05
C VAL A 84 1.19 9.34 15.72
N ASP A 85 0.15 8.94 14.99
CA ASP A 85 -0.05 7.51 14.73
C ASP A 85 0.88 6.98 13.65
N TYR A 86 1.06 7.74 12.56
CA TYR A 86 1.67 7.25 11.33
C TYR A 86 2.78 8.17 10.78
N THR A 87 3.73 7.53 10.10
CA THR A 87 4.75 8.15 9.25
C THR A 87 4.70 7.53 7.87
N TRP A 88 5.14 8.27 6.86
CA TRP A 88 5.00 7.92 5.44
C TRP A 88 6.38 8.02 4.81
N TYR A 89 6.77 7.01 4.03
CA TYR A 89 8.03 6.98 3.30
C TYR A 89 7.77 6.76 1.82
N THR A 90 8.54 7.45 0.99
CA THR A 90 8.61 7.20 -0.46
C THR A 90 9.89 6.41 -0.76
N PRO A 91 9.85 5.45 -1.69
CA PRO A 91 11.05 4.69 -2.04
C PRO A 91 12.04 5.58 -2.79
N ILE A 92 13.30 5.18 -2.77
CA ILE A 92 14.36 5.74 -3.60
C ILE A 92 14.30 5.06 -4.96
N ASP A 93 14.29 5.85 -6.04
CA ASP A 93 14.47 5.41 -7.44
C ASP A 93 13.68 4.13 -7.78
N VAL A 94 12.35 4.25 -7.83
CA VAL A 94 11.47 3.14 -8.19
C VAL A 94 10.98 3.28 -9.63
N GLU A 95 11.13 2.20 -10.40
CA GLU A 95 10.48 2.03 -11.70
C GLU A 95 10.21 0.52 -11.85
N ILE A 96 8.92 0.16 -11.91
CA ILE A 96 8.46 -1.23 -12.01
C ILE A 96 7.69 -1.35 -13.32
N GLY A 97 8.16 -2.22 -14.22
CA GLY A 97 7.53 -2.44 -15.52
C GLY A 97 6.27 -3.30 -15.42
N PRO A 98 5.49 -3.44 -16.51
CA PRO A 98 4.19 -4.13 -16.54
C PRO A 98 4.28 -5.66 -16.42
N THR A 99 5.49 -6.22 -16.44
CA THR A 99 5.76 -7.66 -16.35
C THR A 99 6.47 -8.08 -15.06
N ASP A 100 6.92 -7.12 -14.25
CA ASP A 100 7.61 -7.41 -12.99
C ASP A 100 6.58 -7.78 -11.92
N ASP A 101 6.67 -9.00 -11.39
CA ASP A 101 5.74 -9.49 -10.35
C ASP A 101 6.37 -9.46 -8.94
N ASP A 102 7.70 -9.31 -8.86
CA ASP A 102 8.50 -9.25 -7.63
C ASP A 102 9.34 -7.97 -7.58
N VAL A 103 9.39 -7.28 -6.43
CA VAL A 103 10.18 -6.06 -6.25
C VAL A 103 10.83 -5.91 -4.88
N VAL A 104 11.98 -5.24 -4.84
CA VAL A 104 12.57 -4.72 -3.59
C VAL A 104 12.43 -3.21 -3.59
N LEU A 105 11.71 -2.68 -2.60
CA LEU A 105 11.53 -1.24 -2.41
C LEU A 105 12.45 -0.77 -1.29
N VAL A 106 13.38 0.12 -1.62
CA VAL A 106 14.32 0.71 -0.67
C VAL A 106 13.80 2.07 -0.24
N PHE A 107 13.62 2.28 1.06
CA PHE A 107 13.16 3.55 1.62
C PHE A 107 14.27 4.18 2.45
N GLU A 108 14.36 5.51 2.42
CA GLU A 108 15.21 6.25 3.35
C GLU A 108 14.39 6.59 4.60
N PRO A 109 14.66 5.98 5.77
CA PRO A 109 13.94 6.31 6.98
C PRO A 109 14.40 7.70 7.46
N ARG A 110 13.70 8.75 7.05
CA ARG A 110 13.98 10.09 7.57
C ARG A 110 13.44 10.19 8.98
N THR A 111 14.31 10.55 9.91
CA THR A 111 13.86 10.97 11.25
C THR A 111 13.07 12.25 11.06
N LEU A 112 11.75 12.20 11.26
CA LEU A 112 10.90 13.38 11.21
C LEU A 112 11.35 14.38 12.29
N THR A 113 12.10 15.43 12.01
CA THR A 113 12.06 16.62 12.88
C THR A 113 10.64 17.16 12.74
N GLY A 114 9.78 16.91 13.74
CA GLY A 114 8.33 16.90 13.57
C GLY A 114 7.74 18.12 12.83
N LEU A 115 6.62 17.92 12.14
CA LEU A 115 5.74 19.00 11.70
C LEU A 115 5.13 19.65 12.94
N TYR A 116 5.85 20.62 13.53
CA TYR A 116 5.29 21.49 14.55
C TYR A 116 4.33 22.47 13.87
N ALA A 117 3.05 22.14 13.85
CA ALA A 117 2.00 23.12 13.67
C ALA A 117 1.76 23.77 15.03
N GLY A 118 2.22 25.02 15.20
CA GLY A 118 1.93 25.80 16.39
C GLY A 118 0.42 25.96 16.60
N PRO A 119 -0.03 26.33 17.82
CA PRO A 119 -1.44 26.55 18.11
C PRO A 119 -2.00 27.61 17.14
N GLY A 120 -2.94 27.21 16.27
CA GLY A 120 -3.60 28.10 15.30
C GLY A 120 -3.31 27.82 13.82
N THR A 121 -2.63 26.73 13.46
CA THR A 121 -2.40 26.39 12.05
C THR A 121 -3.57 25.55 11.50
N GLU A 122 -4.32 26.08 10.53
CA GLU A 122 -5.36 25.35 9.80
C GLU A 122 -4.70 24.25 8.93
N MET A 123 -4.70 23.01 9.42
CA MET A 123 -4.36 21.83 8.62
C MET A 123 -5.53 21.54 7.67
N GLY A 124 -5.55 22.20 6.51
CA GLY A 124 -6.60 21.99 5.51
C GLY A 124 -6.77 23.12 4.51
N GLY A 125 -5.76 23.35 3.66
CA GLY A 125 -5.87 24.24 2.51
C GLY A 125 -5.57 23.48 1.22
N SER A 126 -6.41 23.63 0.21
CA SER A 126 -6.23 22.99 -1.11
C SER A 126 -4.89 23.37 -1.72
N LEU A 127 -4.12 22.37 -2.18
CA LEU A 127 -2.96 22.60 -3.04
C LEU A 127 -3.45 23.26 -4.34
N ARG A 128 -2.93 24.46 -4.64
CA ARG A 128 -3.00 25.07 -5.99
C ARG A 128 -1.72 24.78 -6.74
#